data_AF-A0A0E0BUJ4-F1
#
_entry.id   AF-A0A0E0BUJ4-F1
#
_cell.length_a   1.000
_cell.length_b   1.000
_cell.length_c   1.000
_cell.angle_alpha   90.00
_cell.angle_beta   90.00
_cell.angle_gamma   90.00
#
_symmetry.space_group_name_H-M   'P 1'
#
loop_
_entity.id
_entity.type
_entity.pdbx_description
1 polymer ?
#
loop_
_entity_poly.entity_id
_entity_poly.type
_entity_poly.pdbx_seq_one_letter_code
_entity_poly.pdbx_strand_id
1 'polypeptide(L)'
;MEHCQGEDYSNPKNAICRQALDRFNELLGESSGGHILYNYCIYDSDIDGSIQEKPKIPPFPPRECIGSVDEWLRCHNGDLPYSMDIKSNIKFHHNVTTKSYRALVYSGDHDAMIPFLGTQAWVRSLNFSVVDDWRAWHVDGQSAGFTIYNGGSHTVPEFEPERSLAMFKRWISNEPL
;
A
#
# COMPACT_ATOMS: atom_id res chain seq x y z
N MET A 1 7.98 20.23 7.33
CA MET A 1 8.94 19.25 7.90
C MET A 1 10.41 19.63 7.68
N GLU A 2 10.75 20.89 7.36
CA GLU A 2 12.15 21.32 7.20
C GLU A 2 12.99 21.14 8.49
N HIS A 3 12.34 21.19 9.66
CA HIS A 3 13.00 21.02 10.96
C HIS A 3 13.26 19.56 11.39
N CYS A 4 12.86 18.57 10.58
CA CYS A 4 12.97 17.14 10.90
C CYS A 4 13.90 16.37 9.95
N GLN A 5 14.69 17.08 9.15
CA GLN A 5 15.57 16.47 8.15
C GLN A 5 16.73 15.73 8.83
N GLY A 6 16.91 14.44 8.49
CA GLY A 6 18.00 13.61 9.03
C GLY A 6 17.71 12.95 10.38
N GLU A 7 16.52 13.15 10.94
CA GLU A 7 16.04 12.44 12.14
C GLU A 7 15.60 11.00 11.80
N ASP A 8 15.61 10.13 12.81
CA ASP A 8 14.97 8.82 12.71
C ASP A 8 13.45 9.03 12.71
N TYR A 9 12.78 8.71 11.59
CA TYR A 9 11.34 8.90 11.45
C TYR A 9 10.49 7.92 12.28
N SER A 10 11.11 6.87 12.83
CA SER A 10 10.47 5.94 13.76
C SER A 10 10.70 6.33 15.22
N ASN A 11 11.82 7.00 15.52
CA ASN A 11 12.15 7.45 16.88
C ASN A 11 12.94 8.77 16.88
N PRO A 12 12.29 9.89 16.54
CA PRO A 12 12.99 11.16 16.40
C PRO A 12 13.52 11.66 17.75
N LYS A 13 14.72 12.24 17.76
CA LYS A 13 15.32 12.87 18.93
C LYS A 13 14.81 14.29 19.12
N ASN A 14 14.49 14.98 18.02
CA ASN A 14 13.89 16.30 18.02
C ASN A 14 12.47 16.27 18.61
N ALA A 15 12.21 17.13 19.61
CA ALA A 15 10.93 17.17 20.32
C ALA A 15 9.74 17.56 19.45
N ILE A 16 9.94 18.47 18.48
CA ILE A 16 8.89 18.88 17.53
C ILE A 16 8.52 17.71 16.62
N CYS A 17 9.53 16.96 16.15
CA CYS A 17 9.32 15.81 15.29
C CYS A 17 8.65 14.65 16.03
N ARG A 18 9.01 14.42 17.31
CA ARG A 18 8.29 13.46 18.18
C ARG A 18 6.83 13.85 18.35
N GLN A 19 6.55 15.10 18.72
CA GLN A 19 5.18 15.55 18.94
C GLN A 19 4.32 15.43 17.67
N ALA A 20 4.90 15.75 16.50
CA ALA A 20 4.22 15.56 15.22
C ALA A 20 3.95 14.08 14.92
N LEU A 21 4.92 13.20 15.19
CA LEU A 21 4.78 11.76 15.00
C LEU A 21 3.75 11.16 15.96
N ASP A 22 3.76 11.56 17.23
CA ASP A 22 2.80 11.10 18.24
C ASP A 22 1.36 11.47 17.84
N ARG A 23 1.16 12.73 17.41
CA ARG A 23 -0.15 13.19 16.93
C ARG A 23 -0.60 12.44 15.68
N PHE A 24 0.33 12.16 14.78
CA PHE A 24 0.06 11.38 13.58
C PHE A 24 -0.36 9.94 13.92
N ASN A 25 0.36 9.28 14.83
CA ASN A 25 0.04 7.93 15.28
C ASN A 25 -1.31 7.84 15.99
N GLU A 26 -1.66 8.86 16.79
CA GLU A 26 -2.98 8.97 17.42
C GLU A 26 -4.09 9.02 16.37
N LEU A 27 -3.98 9.91 15.38
CA LEU A 27 -4.97 10.07 14.30
C LEU A 27 -5.05 8.83 13.38
N LEU A 28 -3.91 8.17 13.14
CA LEU A 28 -3.89 6.89 12.41
C LEU A 28 -4.63 5.81 13.19
N GLY A 29 -4.46 5.75 14.51
CA GLY A 29 -5.19 4.80 15.36
C GLY A 29 -6.71 4.96 15.27
N GLU A 30 -7.20 6.18 15.03
CA GLU A 30 -8.63 6.48 14.85
C GLU A 30 -9.18 6.09 13.46
N SER A 31 -8.32 6.09 12.43
CA SER A 31 -8.70 5.83 11.03
C SER A 31 -8.38 4.42 10.54
N SER A 32 -7.47 3.71 11.21
CA SER A 32 -6.96 2.39 10.83
C SER A 32 -7.78 1.24 11.41
N GLY A 33 -9.11 1.38 11.39
CA GLY A 33 -10.00 0.24 11.53
C GLY A 33 -9.98 -0.58 10.25
N GLY A 34 -9.16 -1.63 10.19
CA GLY A 34 -9.06 -2.48 9.00
C GLY A 34 -10.45 -2.97 8.55
N HIS A 35 -10.78 -2.77 7.28
CA HIS A 35 -11.95 -3.39 6.68
C HIS A 35 -11.71 -4.89 6.54
N ILE A 36 -12.40 -5.66 7.41
CA ILE A 36 -12.44 -7.12 7.38
C ILE A 36 -13.21 -7.53 6.12
N LEU A 37 -12.53 -8.11 5.12
CA LEU A 37 -13.26 -8.99 4.18
C LEU A 37 -13.56 -10.28 4.93
N TYR A 38 -14.84 -10.63 4.96
CA TYR A 38 -15.40 -11.78 5.68
C TYR A 38 -14.79 -13.11 5.23
N ASN A 39 -14.73 -14.07 6.17
CA ASN A 39 -14.51 -15.49 5.87
C ASN A 39 -15.51 -15.97 4.81
N TYR A 40 -14.99 -16.50 3.69
CA TYR A 40 -15.82 -17.24 2.73
C TYR A 40 -15.85 -18.70 3.19
N CYS A 41 -16.92 -19.08 3.88
CA CYS A 41 -17.22 -20.47 4.16
C CYS A 41 -18.44 -20.90 3.34
N ILE A 42 -18.45 -22.14 2.85
CA ILE A 42 -19.62 -22.70 2.14
C ILE A 42 -20.67 -23.10 3.19
N TYR A 43 -21.82 -22.43 3.17
CA TYR A 43 -23.00 -22.74 3.97
C TYR A 43 -24.04 -23.42 3.07
N ASP A 44 -24.76 -24.43 3.59
CA ASP A 44 -25.87 -25.04 2.87
C ASP A 44 -26.99 -23.99 2.77
N SER A 45 -27.28 -23.51 1.55
CA SER A 45 -28.43 -22.65 1.31
C SER A 45 -29.67 -23.54 1.22
N ASP A 46 -30.44 -23.62 2.31
CA ASP A 46 -31.83 -24.01 2.14
C ASP A 46 -32.51 -22.96 1.24
N ILE A 47 -33.05 -23.48 0.15
CA ILE A 47 -33.68 -22.82 -0.98
C ILE A 47 -34.76 -21.83 -0.51
N ASP A 48 -34.57 -20.53 -0.71
CA ASP A 48 -35.57 -19.65 -1.35
C ASP A 48 -34.95 -18.31 -1.77
N GLY A 49 -35.17 -17.93 -3.03
CA GLY A 49 -34.48 -16.85 -3.74
C GLY A 49 -34.93 -15.44 -3.34
N SER A 50 -34.53 -14.96 -2.16
CA SER A 50 -34.63 -13.53 -1.83
C SER A 50 -33.30 -12.98 -1.33
N ILE A 51 -32.77 -12.00 -2.06
CA ILE A 51 -31.54 -11.27 -1.74
C ILE A 51 -31.87 -10.38 -0.53
N GLN A 52 -31.28 -10.63 0.63
CA GLN A 52 -31.28 -9.69 1.76
C GLN A 52 -29.86 -9.34 2.22
N GLU A 53 -29.74 -8.08 2.61
CA GLU A 53 -28.53 -7.32 2.91
C GLU A 53 -27.69 -7.86 4.08
N LYS A 54 -26.36 -7.80 3.90
CA LYS A 54 -25.25 -7.87 4.88
C LYS A 54 -25.10 -9.18 5.68
N PRO A 55 -23.88 -9.74 5.82
CA PRO A 55 -23.68 -11.01 6.48
C PRO A 55 -23.81 -10.82 8.01
N LYS A 56 -24.97 -11.21 8.55
CA LYS A 56 -25.01 -11.70 9.93
C LYS A 56 -24.28 -13.04 9.94
N ILE A 57 -23.37 -13.23 10.88
CA ILE A 57 -22.71 -14.52 11.13
C ILE A 57 -23.83 -15.56 11.26
N PRO A 58 -23.91 -16.58 10.39
CA PRO A 58 -24.99 -17.54 10.42
C PRO A 58 -24.95 -18.35 11.72
N PRO A 59 -26.10 -18.80 12.25
CA PRO A 59 -26.19 -19.55 13.50
C PRO A 59 -25.66 -20.99 13.42
N PHE A 60 -25.16 -21.43 12.24
CA PHE A 60 -24.72 -22.79 12.00
C PHE A 60 -23.23 -22.83 11.63
N PRO A 61 -22.48 -23.85 12.11
CA PRO A 61 -21.10 -24.06 11.71
C PRO A 61 -21.01 -24.36 10.20
N PRO A 62 -19.95 -23.90 9.51
CA PRO A 62 -19.77 -24.12 8.07
C PRO A 62 -19.60 -25.60 7.73
N ARG A 63 -20.02 -25.99 6.52
CA ARG A 63 -20.06 -27.40 6.07
C ARG A 63 -18.66 -27.96 5.78
N GLU A 64 -17.82 -27.13 5.16
CA GLU A 64 -16.48 -27.54 4.73
C GLU A 64 -15.57 -26.30 4.59
N CYS A 65 -14.45 -26.29 5.33
CA CYS A 65 -13.32 -25.42 5.07
C CYS A 65 -12.26 -26.28 4.37
N ILE A 66 -12.02 -26.06 3.06
CA ILE A 66 -11.07 -26.87 2.30
C ILE A 66 -9.65 -26.31 2.52
N GLY A 67 -8.84 -26.98 3.35
CA GLY A 67 -7.43 -26.63 3.61
C GLY A 67 -6.88 -27.25 4.89
N SER A 68 -5.55 -27.29 5.06
CA SER A 68 -4.87 -27.76 6.29
C SER A 68 -4.76 -26.67 7.37
N VAL A 69 -5.52 -25.58 7.23
CA VAL A 69 -5.52 -24.43 8.13
C VAL A 69 -6.98 -24.19 8.54
N ASP A 70 -7.24 -24.19 9.84
CA ASP A 70 -8.60 -24.11 10.40
C ASP A 70 -9.27 -22.74 10.12
N GLU A 71 -8.48 -21.69 9.98
CA GLU A 71 -8.94 -20.33 9.66
C GLU A 71 -7.92 -19.56 8.81
N TRP A 72 -8.39 -18.88 7.76
CA TRP A 72 -7.54 -17.99 6.98
C TRP A 72 -7.38 -16.65 7.70
N LEU A 73 -6.16 -16.33 8.12
CA LEU A 73 -5.82 -15.04 8.72
C LEU A 73 -5.19 -14.12 7.67
N ARG A 74 -5.73 -12.90 7.53
CA ARG A 74 -5.20 -11.90 6.58
C ARG A 74 -3.77 -11.46 6.94
N CYS A 75 -3.54 -11.17 8.22
CA CYS A 75 -2.26 -10.71 8.75
C CYS A 75 -1.96 -11.43 10.06
N HIS A 76 -0.72 -11.90 10.19
CA HIS A 76 -0.15 -12.42 11.42
C HIS A 76 0.48 -11.27 12.22
N ASN A 77 0.21 -11.19 13.51
CA ASN A 77 0.59 -10.07 14.38
C ASN A 77 1.58 -10.54 15.45
N GLY A 78 2.83 -10.78 15.03
CA GLY A 78 3.93 -11.13 15.94
C GLY A 78 3.98 -12.59 16.39
N ASP A 79 3.13 -13.45 15.82
CA ASP A 79 3.09 -14.89 16.04
C ASP A 79 3.99 -15.68 15.08
N LEU A 80 4.59 -15.01 14.09
CA LEU A 80 5.60 -15.57 13.21
C LEU A 80 7.01 -15.12 13.64
N PRO A 81 8.03 -15.98 13.53
CA PRO A 81 9.42 -15.62 13.83
C PRO A 81 9.97 -14.69 12.74
N TYR A 82 9.71 -13.39 12.87
CA TYR A 82 10.18 -12.36 11.96
C TYR A 82 11.02 -11.31 12.70
N SER A 83 12.23 -11.07 12.20
CA SER A 83 13.14 -10.04 12.72
C SER A 83 13.35 -8.93 11.69
N MET A 84 13.22 -7.67 12.12
CA MET A 84 13.53 -6.49 11.29
C MET A 84 15.03 -6.19 11.27
N ASP A 85 15.79 -6.99 10.54
CA ASP A 85 17.26 -6.90 10.43
C ASP A 85 17.72 -6.01 9.26
N ILE A 86 16.88 -5.81 8.24
CA ILE A 86 17.15 -4.92 7.10
C ILE A 86 16.53 -3.54 7.36
N LYS A 87 17.38 -2.54 7.60
CA LYS A 87 16.95 -1.15 7.84
C LYS A 87 16.73 -0.31 6.58
N SER A 88 17.33 -0.70 5.46
CA SER A 88 17.22 0.04 4.20
C SER A 88 17.45 -0.89 3.02
N ASN A 89 16.62 -0.76 2.00
CA ASN A 89 16.70 -1.52 0.77
C ASN A 89 17.40 -0.77 -0.39
N ILE A 90 17.81 0.49 -0.19
CA ILE A 90 18.36 1.38 -1.24
C ILE A 90 19.52 0.70 -1.98
N LYS A 91 20.47 0.09 -1.25
CA LYS A 91 21.63 -0.59 -1.84
C LYS A 91 21.24 -1.75 -2.75
N PHE A 92 20.19 -2.49 -2.39
CA PHE A 92 19.71 -3.61 -3.19
C PHE A 92 19.03 -3.12 -4.47
N HIS A 93 18.17 -2.10 -4.39
CA HIS A 93 17.54 -1.51 -5.56
C HIS A 93 18.58 -0.93 -6.52
N HIS A 94 19.58 -0.20 -6.03
CA HIS A 94 20.67 0.30 -6.86
C HIS A 94 21.44 -0.81 -7.56
N ASN A 95 21.74 -1.92 -6.88
CA ASN A 95 22.45 -3.07 -7.49
C ASN A 95 21.64 -3.78 -8.57
N VAL A 96 20.31 -3.82 -8.44
CA VAL A 96 19.43 -4.45 -9.44
C VAL A 96 19.27 -3.54 -10.64
N THR A 97 19.03 -2.24 -10.44
CA THR A 97 18.85 -1.31 -11.56
C THR A 97 20.13 -1.07 -12.37
N THR A 98 21.32 -1.17 -11.77
CA THR A 98 22.59 -1.12 -12.51
C THR A 98 22.82 -2.34 -13.42
N LYS A 99 22.07 -3.43 -13.23
CA LYS A 99 22.08 -4.62 -14.09
C LYS A 99 21.02 -4.57 -15.20
N SER A 100 20.54 -3.37 -15.53
CA SER A 100 19.53 -3.11 -16.58
C SER A 100 18.13 -3.65 -16.29
N TYR A 101 17.83 -4.06 -15.06
CA TYR A 101 16.45 -4.38 -14.68
C TYR A 101 15.64 -3.09 -14.54
N ARG A 102 14.48 -3.05 -15.22
CA ARG A 102 13.52 -1.96 -15.11
C ARG A 102 12.80 -2.02 -13.77
N ALA A 103 12.69 -0.89 -13.08
CA ALA A 103 11.93 -0.75 -11.84
C ALA A 103 10.87 0.33 -11.98
N LEU A 104 9.64 0.03 -11.55
CA LEU A 104 8.56 0.99 -11.38
C LEU A 104 8.33 1.19 -9.89
N VAL A 105 8.31 2.45 -9.47
CA VAL A 105 7.97 2.85 -8.10
C VAL A 105 6.79 3.79 -8.20
N TYR A 106 5.70 3.47 -7.51
CA TYR A 106 4.50 4.29 -7.46
C TYR A 106 3.97 4.32 -6.03
N SER A 107 3.30 5.41 -5.67
CA SER A 107 2.73 5.64 -4.33
C SER A 107 1.32 6.20 -4.46
N GLY A 108 0.43 5.84 -3.53
CA GLY A 108 -0.81 6.59 -3.31
C GLY A 108 -0.50 7.91 -2.61
N ASP A 109 -1.16 9.00 -3.02
CA ASP A 109 -1.00 10.34 -2.43
C ASP A 109 -1.77 10.53 -1.11
N HIS A 110 -2.77 9.69 -0.85
CA HIS A 110 -3.54 9.65 0.40
C HIS A 110 -3.04 8.59 1.39
N ASP A 111 -1.98 7.86 1.04
CA ASP A 111 -1.37 6.90 1.97
C ASP A 111 -0.66 7.64 3.12
N ALA A 112 -1.23 7.51 4.31
CA ALA A 112 -0.65 8.04 5.52
C ALA A 112 0.43 7.10 6.10
N MET A 113 0.27 5.78 5.95
CA MET A 113 1.21 4.79 6.50
C MET A 113 2.58 4.87 5.83
N ILE A 114 2.60 4.97 4.50
CA ILE A 114 3.81 5.16 3.69
C ILE A 114 3.62 6.38 2.78
N PRO A 115 3.82 7.61 3.29
CA PRO A 115 3.54 8.82 2.53
C PRO A 115 4.36 8.93 1.25
N PHE A 116 3.74 9.42 0.17
CA PHE A 116 4.41 9.64 -1.11
C PHE A 116 5.67 10.51 -0.99
N LEU A 117 5.72 11.45 -0.04
CA LEU A 117 6.90 12.26 0.26
C LEU A 117 8.11 11.42 0.71
N GLY A 118 7.86 10.35 1.47
CA GLY A 118 8.88 9.38 1.87
C GLY A 118 9.41 8.61 0.66
N THR A 119 8.50 8.12 -0.19
CA THR A 119 8.84 7.48 -1.48
C THR A 119 9.63 8.43 -2.38
N GLN A 120 9.24 9.70 -2.44
CA GLN A 120 9.91 10.75 -3.20
C GLN A 120 11.36 10.97 -2.72
N ALA A 121 11.56 11.07 -1.41
CA ALA A 121 12.88 11.20 -0.80
C ALA A 121 13.74 9.94 -1.04
N TRP A 122 13.12 8.76 -0.95
CA TRP A 122 13.76 7.48 -1.24
C TRP A 122 14.24 7.40 -2.70
N VAL A 123 13.40 7.76 -3.68
CA VAL A 123 13.78 7.78 -5.11
C VAL A 123 14.94 8.74 -5.35
N ARG A 124 14.91 9.94 -4.75
CA ARG A 124 16.01 10.91 -4.84
C ARG A 124 17.32 10.38 -4.25
N SER A 125 17.24 9.58 -3.18
CA SER A 125 18.43 9.01 -2.52
C SER A 125 19.18 7.98 -3.38
N LEU A 126 18.54 7.41 -4.40
CA LEU A 126 19.20 6.53 -5.37
C LEU A 126 20.19 7.27 -6.28
N ASN A 127 20.07 8.60 -6.37
CA ASN A 127 20.99 9.47 -7.10
C ASN A 127 21.16 9.11 -8.59
N PHE A 128 20.06 8.69 -9.25
CA PHE A 128 20.04 8.52 -10.70
C PHE A 128 19.85 9.86 -11.42
N SER A 129 20.41 9.96 -12.64
CA SER A 129 20.16 11.10 -13.51
C SER A 129 18.70 11.15 -13.94
N VAL A 130 18.07 12.30 -13.82
CA VAL A 130 16.72 12.54 -14.34
C VAL A 130 16.79 12.57 -15.87
N VAL A 131 16.08 11.65 -16.50
CA VAL A 131 15.97 11.57 -17.98
C VAL A 131 14.72 12.25 -18.51
N ASP A 132 13.72 12.44 -17.65
CA ASP A 132 12.42 13.03 -17.97
C ASP A 132 11.85 13.67 -16.71
N ASP A 133 11.31 14.87 -16.84
CA ASP A 133 10.77 15.65 -15.73
C ASP A 133 9.45 15.07 -15.24
N TRP A 134 9.12 15.36 -13.98
CA TRP A 134 7.88 14.88 -13.41
C TRP A 134 6.73 15.67 -13.99
N ARG A 135 5.74 14.96 -14.51
CA ARG A 135 4.58 15.55 -15.17
C ARG A 135 3.30 14.90 -14.70
N ALA A 136 2.21 15.65 -14.81
CA ALA A 136 0.90 15.07 -14.70
C ALA A 136 0.68 14.09 -15.87
N TRP A 137 0.02 12.97 -15.57
CA TRP A 137 -0.36 11.99 -16.58
C TRP A 137 -1.87 11.78 -16.54
N HIS A 138 -2.42 11.34 -17.67
CA HIS A 138 -3.86 11.34 -17.88
C HIS A 138 -4.38 9.98 -18.32
N VAL A 139 -5.57 9.66 -17.81
CA VAL A 139 -6.40 8.53 -18.21
C VAL A 139 -7.78 9.11 -18.51
N ASP A 140 -8.30 8.86 -19.70
CA ASP A 140 -9.62 9.32 -20.15
C ASP A 140 -9.88 10.83 -19.95
N GLY A 141 -8.85 11.65 -20.16
CA GLY A 141 -8.94 13.11 -20.04
C GLY A 141 -8.92 13.66 -18.60
N GLN A 142 -8.82 12.78 -17.60
CA GLN A 142 -8.67 13.14 -16.18
C GLN A 142 -7.21 12.97 -15.75
N SER A 143 -6.74 13.83 -14.85
CA SER A 143 -5.43 13.65 -14.23
C SER A 143 -5.46 12.40 -13.34
N ALA A 144 -4.60 11.43 -13.64
CA ALA A 144 -4.47 10.20 -12.87
C ALA A 144 -3.41 10.30 -11.76
N GLY A 145 -2.65 11.41 -11.76
CA GLY A 145 -1.58 11.71 -10.81
C GLY A 145 -0.38 12.36 -11.51
N PHE A 146 0.77 12.28 -10.86
CA PHE A 146 2.06 12.61 -11.47
C PHE A 146 2.86 11.33 -11.69
N THR A 147 3.90 11.36 -12.53
CA THR A 147 4.72 10.18 -12.88
C THR A 147 5.43 9.46 -11.72
N ILE A 148 5.18 9.83 -10.46
CA ILE A 148 5.66 9.17 -9.23
C ILE A 148 4.53 8.75 -8.28
N TYR A 149 3.35 9.35 -8.39
CA TYR A 149 2.24 9.05 -7.49
C TYR A 149 0.90 9.05 -8.24
N ASN A 150 0.08 8.09 -7.87
CA ASN A 150 -1.29 7.99 -8.34
C ASN A 150 -2.20 8.57 -7.27
N GLY A 151 -3.37 9.04 -7.68
CA GLY A 151 -4.48 9.16 -6.72
C GLY A 151 -4.66 7.83 -5.99
N GLY A 152 -4.86 7.84 -4.68
CA GLY A 152 -5.26 6.65 -3.92
C GLY A 152 -4.58 6.48 -2.56
N SER A 153 -5.03 5.47 -1.82
CA SER A 153 -4.49 5.09 -0.49
C SER A 153 -3.34 4.06 -0.62
N HIS A 154 -2.97 3.41 0.48
CA HIS A 154 -1.91 2.38 0.55
C HIS A 154 -2.11 1.26 -0.48
N THR A 155 -3.35 0.81 -0.68
CA THR A 155 -3.75 -0.17 -1.69
C THR A 155 -4.33 0.52 -2.92
N VAL A 156 -3.51 1.29 -3.66
CA VAL A 156 -3.95 2.05 -4.87
C VAL A 156 -4.86 1.24 -5.82
N PRO A 157 -4.57 -0.04 -6.15
CA PRO A 157 -5.44 -0.81 -7.05
C PRO A 157 -6.85 -1.11 -6.51
N GLU A 158 -7.05 -1.06 -5.19
CA GLU A 158 -8.36 -1.26 -4.55
C GLU A 158 -9.25 -0.01 -4.71
N PHE A 159 -8.65 1.17 -4.57
CA PHE A 159 -9.39 2.44 -4.61
C PHE A 159 -9.41 3.09 -6.00
N GLU A 160 -8.38 2.86 -6.81
CA GLU A 160 -8.19 3.46 -8.13
C GLU A 160 -7.80 2.38 -9.17
N PRO A 161 -8.68 1.38 -9.42
CA PRO A 161 -8.38 0.21 -10.24
C PRO A 161 -8.10 0.56 -11.70
N GLU A 162 -8.86 1.49 -12.29
CA GLU A 162 -8.71 1.89 -13.69
C GLU A 162 -7.36 2.57 -13.94
N ARG A 163 -6.98 3.51 -13.07
CA ARG A 163 -5.69 4.22 -13.13
C ARG A 163 -4.54 3.24 -12.90
N SER A 164 -4.66 2.36 -11.92
CA SER A 164 -3.65 1.33 -11.62
C SER A 164 -3.43 0.39 -12.80
N LEU A 165 -4.50 -0.06 -13.44
CA LEU A 165 -4.43 -0.93 -14.61
C LEU A 165 -3.81 -0.21 -15.81
N ALA A 166 -4.17 1.07 -16.04
CA ALA A 166 -3.59 1.87 -17.12
C ALA A 166 -2.08 2.04 -16.94
N MET A 167 -1.62 2.38 -15.73
CA MET A 167 -0.20 2.50 -15.40
C MET A 167 0.54 1.17 -15.62
N PHE A 168 -0.01 0.06 -15.12
CA PHE A 168 0.59 -1.26 -15.28
C PHE A 168 0.71 -1.65 -16.76
N LYS A 169 -0.35 -1.46 -17.55
CA LYS A 169 -0.35 -1.73 -19.00
C LYS A 169 0.72 -0.91 -19.73
N ARG A 170 0.80 0.40 -19.48
CA ARG A 170 1.81 1.27 -20.10
C ARG A 170 3.23 0.82 -19.71
N TRP A 171 3.44 0.50 -18.42
CA TRP A 171 4.73 0.03 -17.93
C TRP A 171 5.21 -1.25 -18.63
N ILE A 172 4.37 -2.29 -18.73
CA ILE A 172 4.78 -3.55 -19.37
C ILE A 172 4.97 -3.42 -20.89
N SER A 173 4.26 -2.48 -21.53
CA SER A 173 4.38 -2.20 -22.97
C SER A 173 5.52 -1.24 -23.34
N ASN A 174 6.29 -0.72 -22.37
CA ASN A 174 7.27 0.37 -22.56
C ASN A 174 6.64 1.68 -23.09
N GLU A 175 5.39 1.94 -22.76
CA GLU A 175 4.72 3.19 -23.10
C GLU A 175 4.92 4.23 -21.99
N PRO A 176 5.05 5.52 -22.33
CA PRO A 176 5.13 6.58 -21.34
C PRO A 176 3.82 6.71 -20.56
N LEU A 177 3.92 7.07 -19.28
CA LEU A 177 2.78 7.54 -18.49
C LEU A 177 2.32 8.91 -18.99
#